data_AF-A0A9C9GCD5-F1
#
_entry.id   AF-A0A9C9GCD5-F1
#
_cell.length_a   1.000
_cell.length_b   1.000
_cell.length_c   1.000
_cell.angle_alpha   90.00
_cell.angle_beta   90.00
_cell.angle_gamma   90.00
#
_symmetry.space_group_name_H-M   'P 1'
#
loop_
_entity.id
_entity.type
_entity.pdbx_description
1 polymer ?
#
loop_
_entity_poly.entity_id
_entity_poly.type
_entity_poly.pdbx_seq_one_letter_code
_entity_poly.pdbx_strand_id
1 'polypeptide(L)'
;MTWLLTGHKAGDNTQVTALADALGWPYTVKCFRYRPYELLTNRLLGITLAGLDQASSSELSPPWPALVITAGRRNEPVARWIRRQSGGKTRLVHVGRPWAPLDCFDLIVTTPQYFLPDRHNILKNSLPLHGVTNECLDKAAAVWEPKLAHLPRPYIAVLIGGDSGPFVYTGEKGR
;
A
#
# COMPACT_ATOMS: atom_id res chain seq x y z
N MET A 1 -14.37 -11.92 5.98
CA MET A 1 -13.52 -11.85 4.77
C MET A 1 -12.89 -10.47 4.69
N THR A 2 -11.57 -10.41 4.44
CA THR A 2 -10.76 -9.18 4.36
C THR A 2 -10.37 -8.89 2.92
N TRP A 3 -10.43 -7.64 2.49
CA TRP A 3 -9.90 -7.23 1.18
C TRP A 3 -8.68 -6.32 1.36
N LEU A 4 -7.67 -6.55 0.52
CA LEU A 4 -6.48 -5.68 0.41
C LEU A 4 -6.61 -4.86 -0.86
N LEU A 5 -6.55 -3.54 -0.76
CA LEU A 5 -6.54 -2.68 -1.95
C LEU A 5 -5.10 -2.35 -2.32
N THR A 6 -4.71 -2.76 -3.52
CA THR A 6 -3.36 -2.54 -4.08
C THR A 6 -3.41 -1.70 -5.35
N GLY A 7 -2.31 -1.03 -5.66
CA GLY A 7 -2.18 -0.21 -6.86
C GLY A 7 -0.77 -0.27 -7.45
N HIS A 8 -0.39 0.75 -8.20
CA HIS A 8 0.94 0.82 -8.84
C HIS A 8 2.13 1.00 -7.88
N LYS A 9 1.91 1.45 -6.63
CA LYS A 9 2.99 1.76 -5.69
C LYS A 9 3.42 0.51 -4.92
N ALA A 10 4.59 -0.03 -5.26
CA ALA A 10 5.14 -1.22 -4.61
C ALA A 10 5.26 -1.07 -3.08
N GLY A 11 5.77 0.06 -2.58
CA GLY A 11 5.93 0.28 -1.14
C GLY A 11 4.63 0.33 -0.34
N ASP A 12 3.55 0.87 -0.93
CA ASP A 12 2.22 0.85 -0.32
C ASP A 12 1.67 -0.58 -0.28
N ASN A 13 1.82 -1.31 -1.40
CA ASN A 13 1.38 -2.70 -1.49
C ASN A 13 2.11 -3.61 -0.49
N THR A 14 3.44 -3.47 -0.37
CA THR A 14 4.25 -4.26 0.57
C THR A 14 3.77 -4.08 2.00
N GLN A 15 3.45 -2.85 2.41
CA GLN A 15 2.96 -2.57 3.77
C GLN A 15 1.58 -3.18 4.03
N VAL A 16 0.65 -3.07 3.07
CA VAL A 16 -0.69 -3.65 3.17
C VAL A 16 -0.63 -5.17 3.26
N THR A 17 0.18 -5.81 2.40
CA THR A 17 0.36 -7.25 2.40
C THR A 17 1.05 -7.72 3.68
N ALA A 18 2.14 -7.05 4.12
CA ALA A 18 2.84 -7.41 5.35
C ALA A 18 1.93 -7.35 6.58
N LEU A 19 1.04 -6.36 6.66
CA LEU A 19 0.05 -6.29 7.73
C LEU A 19 -0.93 -7.46 7.67
N ALA A 20 -1.44 -7.79 6.48
CA ALA A 20 -2.39 -8.88 6.30
C ALA A 20 -1.78 -10.25 6.62
N ASP A 21 -0.54 -10.48 6.17
CA ASP A 21 0.22 -11.70 6.45
C ASP A 21 0.47 -11.87 7.94
N ALA A 22 0.88 -10.80 8.64
CA ALA A 22 1.10 -10.82 10.08
C ALA A 22 -0.19 -11.09 10.89
N LEU A 23 -1.36 -10.69 10.37
CA LEU A 23 -2.65 -11.02 10.97
C LEU A 23 -3.05 -12.49 10.77
N GLY A 24 -2.51 -13.17 9.75
CA GLY A 24 -2.82 -14.56 9.43
C GLY A 24 -4.27 -14.79 8.98
N TRP A 25 -4.99 -13.74 8.58
CA TRP A 25 -6.40 -13.82 8.20
C TRP A 25 -6.57 -14.08 6.71
N PRO A 26 -7.61 -14.82 6.28
CA PRO A 26 -7.90 -14.99 4.87
C PRO A 26 -8.28 -13.65 4.22
N TYR A 27 -7.57 -13.31 3.14
CA TYR A 27 -7.81 -12.08 2.40
C TYR A 27 -7.88 -12.29 0.88
N THR A 28 -8.47 -11.30 0.19
CA THR A 28 -8.47 -11.20 -1.27
C THR A 28 -7.83 -9.89 -1.69
N VAL A 29 -6.90 -9.96 -2.64
CA VAL A 29 -6.25 -8.77 -3.20
C VAL A 29 -7.12 -8.20 -4.31
N LYS A 30 -7.41 -6.90 -4.23
CA LYS A 30 -8.08 -6.12 -5.26
C LYS A 30 -7.09 -5.10 -5.81
N CYS A 31 -6.67 -5.30 -7.05
CA CYS A 31 -5.68 -4.47 -7.74
C CYS A 31 -6.36 -3.42 -8.61
N PHE A 32 -5.94 -2.17 -8.48
CA PHE A 32 -6.58 -1.04 -9.16
C PHE A 32 -5.60 -0.30 -10.06
N ARG A 33 -6.06 0.00 -11.28
CA ARG A 33 -5.39 0.92 -12.21
C ARG A 33 -6.20 2.20 -12.33
N TYR A 34 -5.51 3.32 -12.28
CA TYR A 34 -6.12 4.64 -12.21
C TYR A 34 -5.83 5.43 -13.47
N ARG A 35 -6.83 6.19 -13.92
CA ARG A 35 -6.69 7.09 -15.06
C ARG A 35 -5.82 8.31 -14.67
N PRO A 36 -5.13 8.95 -15.63
CA PRO A 36 -4.25 10.09 -15.33
C PRO A 36 -4.95 11.27 -14.64
N TYR A 37 -6.23 11.51 -14.99
CA TYR A 37 -7.06 12.60 -14.44
C TYR A 37 -7.83 12.22 -13.17
N GLU A 38 -7.51 11.08 -12.54
CA GLU A 38 -8.16 10.58 -11.31
C GLU A 38 -8.16 11.61 -10.16
N LEU A 39 -7.13 12.46 -10.10
CA LEU A 39 -7.02 13.46 -9.04
C LEU A 39 -8.11 14.54 -9.14
N LEU A 40 -8.49 14.93 -10.36
CA LEU A 40 -9.59 15.86 -10.61
C LEU A 40 -10.93 15.22 -10.28
N THR A 41 -11.16 13.98 -10.73
CA THR A 41 -12.43 13.28 -10.48
C THR A 41 -12.64 13.01 -8.99
N ASN A 42 -11.59 12.61 -8.27
CA ASN A 42 -11.70 12.32 -6.83
C ASN A 42 -11.88 13.59 -5.99
N ARG A 43 -11.38 14.74 -6.46
CA ARG A 43 -11.56 16.03 -5.78
C ARG A 43 -12.92 16.67 -6.07
N LEU A 44 -13.43 16.52 -7.30
CA LEU A 44 -14.68 17.15 -7.74
C LEU A 44 -15.93 16.29 -7.50
N LEU A 45 -15.83 14.97 -7.67
CA LEU A 45 -16.98 14.05 -7.62
C LEU A 45 -17.06 13.28 -6.29
N GLY A 46 -16.14 13.51 -5.36
CA GLY A 46 -16.12 12.84 -4.06
C GLY A 46 -15.86 11.34 -4.18
N ILE A 47 -16.73 10.52 -3.57
CA ILE A 47 -16.55 9.06 -3.47
C ILE A 47 -17.15 8.37 -4.69
N THR A 48 -16.40 8.32 -5.79
CA THR A 48 -16.82 7.65 -7.02
C THR A 48 -15.70 6.76 -7.57
N LEU A 49 -16.07 5.80 -8.42
CA LEU A 49 -15.13 4.99 -9.19
C LEU A 49 -14.72 5.66 -10.51
N ALA A 50 -15.08 6.93 -10.74
CA ALA A 50 -14.88 7.61 -12.03
C ALA A 50 -13.40 7.80 -12.40
N GLY A 51 -12.50 7.81 -11.42
CA GLY A 51 -11.05 7.85 -11.63
C GLY A 51 -10.42 6.48 -11.92
N LEU A 52 -11.20 5.39 -11.78
CA LEU A 52 -10.73 4.02 -11.98
C LEU A 52 -10.82 3.62 -13.45
N ASP A 53 -9.80 2.93 -13.94
CA ASP A 53 -9.95 2.14 -15.16
C ASP A 53 -10.58 0.79 -14.80
N GLN A 54 -11.91 0.71 -14.89
CA GLN A 54 -12.66 -0.48 -14.49
C GLN A 54 -12.27 -1.73 -15.29
N ALA A 55 -11.92 -1.58 -16.57
CA ALA A 55 -11.53 -2.72 -17.41
C ALA A 55 -10.21 -3.35 -16.97
N SER A 56 -9.29 -2.54 -16.43
CA SER A 56 -7.98 -2.99 -15.97
C SER A 56 -7.87 -3.12 -14.45
N SER A 57 -8.99 -3.10 -13.74
CA SER A 57 -9.07 -3.16 -12.29
C SER A 57 -9.86 -4.36 -11.82
N SER A 58 -9.60 -4.83 -10.61
CA SER A 58 -10.37 -5.90 -10.00
C SER A 58 -11.84 -5.52 -9.86
N GLU A 59 -12.72 -6.47 -10.16
CA GLU A 59 -14.16 -6.30 -10.00
C GLU A 59 -14.54 -6.04 -8.54
N LEU A 60 -15.46 -5.10 -8.35
CA LEU A 60 -16.02 -4.70 -7.06
C LEU A 60 -17.50 -5.05 -7.02
N SER A 61 -17.79 -6.28 -6.61
CA SER A 61 -19.13 -6.83 -6.46
C SER A 61 -19.30 -7.49 -5.08
N PRO A 62 -20.55 -7.60 -4.58
CA PRO A 62 -20.83 -8.33 -3.34
C PRO A 62 -20.43 -9.82 -3.46
N PRO A 63 -20.16 -10.52 -2.34
CA PRO A 63 -20.34 -10.07 -0.95
C PRO A 63 -19.27 -9.08 -0.50
N TRP A 64 -19.70 -7.98 0.14
CA TRP A 64 -18.79 -6.94 0.64
C TRP A 64 -17.95 -7.44 1.83
N PRO A 65 -16.69 -7.02 1.95
CA PRO A 65 -15.81 -7.48 3.02
C PRO A 65 -16.20 -6.88 4.37
N ALA A 66 -15.88 -7.59 5.44
CA ALA A 66 -15.99 -7.05 6.80
C ALA A 66 -14.89 -6.02 7.09
N LEU A 67 -13.72 -6.20 6.45
CA LEU A 67 -12.54 -5.36 6.63
C LEU A 67 -11.89 -5.06 5.28
N VAL A 68 -11.49 -3.80 5.11
CA VAL A 68 -10.61 -3.36 4.02
C VAL A 68 -9.32 -2.80 4.62
N ILE A 69 -8.19 -3.31 4.15
CA ILE A 69 -6.86 -2.74 4.41
C ILE A 69 -6.41 -2.03 3.14
N THR A 70 -6.04 -0.76 3.29
CA THR A 70 -5.71 0.12 2.16
C THR A 70 -4.51 1.00 2.49
N ALA A 71 -3.78 1.43 1.48
CA ALA A 71 -2.70 2.41 1.61
C ALA A 71 -2.68 3.32 0.38
N GLY A 72 -2.17 4.54 0.59
CA GLY A 72 -1.94 5.50 -0.47
C GLY A 72 -3.21 6.23 -0.95
N ARG A 73 -2.99 7.47 -1.41
CA ARG A 73 -4.03 8.44 -1.80
C ARG A 73 -5.09 7.88 -2.76
N ARG A 74 -4.68 7.07 -3.74
CA ARG A 74 -5.59 6.60 -4.81
C ARG A 74 -6.55 5.51 -4.34
N ASN A 75 -6.16 4.71 -3.35
CA ASN A 75 -6.99 3.61 -2.85
C ASN A 75 -8.00 4.07 -1.78
N GLU A 76 -7.77 5.21 -1.11
CA GLU A 76 -8.66 5.71 -0.06
C GLU A 76 -10.11 5.95 -0.54
N PRO A 77 -10.38 6.59 -1.69
CA PRO A 77 -11.74 6.80 -2.16
C PRO A 77 -12.44 5.48 -2.48
N VAL A 78 -11.71 4.49 -3.00
CA VAL A 78 -12.26 3.16 -3.29
C VAL A 78 -12.66 2.44 -2.00
N ALA A 79 -11.81 2.48 -0.96
CA ALA A 79 -12.12 1.91 0.34
C ALA A 79 -13.40 2.52 0.95
N ARG A 80 -13.53 3.85 0.89
CA ARG A 80 -14.73 4.55 1.38
C ARG A 80 -15.95 4.26 0.51
N TRP A 81 -15.78 4.07 -0.80
CA TRP A 81 -16.85 3.65 -1.70
C TRP A 81 -17.36 2.25 -1.31
N ILE A 82 -16.47 1.29 -1.07
CA ILE A 82 -16.83 -0.06 -0.61
C ILE A 82 -17.62 0.00 0.70
N ARG A 83 -17.18 0.81 1.68
CA ARG A 83 -17.92 1.01 2.94
C ARG A 83 -19.32 1.58 2.71
N ARG A 84 -19.51 2.49 1.75
CA ARG A 84 -20.84 2.97 1.39
C ARG A 84 -21.70 1.87 0.78
N GLN A 85 -21.15 1.08 -0.14
CA GLN A 85 -21.90 -0.02 -0.77
C GLN A 85 -22.28 -1.13 0.21
N SER A 86 -21.49 -1.34 1.26
CA SER A 86 -21.81 -2.29 2.33
C SER A 86 -22.79 -1.76 3.38
N GLY A 87 -23.34 -0.56 3.20
CA GLY A 87 -24.24 0.08 4.17
C GLY A 87 -23.52 0.46 5.47
N GLY A 88 -22.23 0.77 5.41
CA GLY A 88 -21.41 1.14 6.57
C GLY A 88 -20.83 -0.04 7.36
N LYS A 89 -21.09 -1.28 6.94
CA LYS A 89 -20.68 -2.50 7.66
C LYS A 89 -19.19 -2.84 7.52
N THR A 90 -18.54 -2.38 6.44
CA THR A 90 -17.11 -2.60 6.22
C THR A 90 -16.28 -1.66 7.08
N ARG A 91 -15.38 -2.22 7.89
CA ARG A 91 -14.35 -1.48 8.63
C ARG A 91 -13.17 -1.14 7.73
N LEU A 92 -12.58 0.03 7.93
CA LEU A 92 -11.46 0.54 7.14
C LEU A 92 -10.21 0.71 8.00
N VAL A 93 -9.14 0.00 7.63
CA VAL A 93 -7.78 0.18 8.13
C VAL A 93 -6.95 0.84 7.04
N HIS A 94 -6.33 1.98 7.34
CA HIS A 94 -5.43 2.66 6.39
C HIS A 94 -3.99 2.67 6.88
N VAL A 95 -3.05 2.28 6.02
CA VAL A 95 -1.62 2.32 6.31
C VAL A 95 -0.98 3.56 5.69
N GLY A 96 -0.19 4.28 6.48
CA GLY A 96 0.49 5.51 6.09
C GLY A 96 -0.27 6.77 6.48
N ARG A 97 -0.30 7.76 5.59
CA ARG A 97 -1.02 9.03 5.80
C ARG A 97 -2.19 9.14 4.84
N PRO A 98 -3.44 9.12 5.35
CA PRO A 98 -4.59 9.36 4.51
C PRO A 98 -4.66 10.82 4.07
N TRP A 99 -5.23 11.06 2.90
CA TRP A 99 -5.59 12.37 2.38
C TRP A 99 -7.03 12.75 2.75
N ALA A 100 -7.90 11.77 2.95
CA ALA A 100 -9.25 12.00 3.47
C ALA A 100 -9.23 12.36 4.98
N PRO A 101 -10.33 12.96 5.51
CA PRO A 101 -10.46 13.19 6.94
C PRO A 101 -10.21 11.92 7.75
N LEU A 102 -9.46 12.05 8.86
CA LEU A 102 -8.99 10.91 9.66
C LEU A 102 -10.16 10.06 10.20
N ASP A 103 -11.31 10.68 10.46
CA ASP A 103 -12.50 10.03 11.00
C ASP A 103 -13.24 9.17 9.95
N CYS A 104 -12.79 9.19 8.68
CA CYS A 104 -13.29 8.25 7.67
C CYS A 104 -12.83 6.81 7.91
N PHE A 105 -11.78 6.62 8.70
CA PHE A 105 -11.14 5.32 8.94
C PHE A 105 -11.36 4.87 10.38
N ASP A 106 -11.63 3.58 10.55
CA ASP A 106 -11.78 2.96 11.86
C ASP A 106 -10.42 2.80 12.56
N LEU A 107 -9.33 2.63 11.78
CA LEU A 107 -7.95 2.65 12.28
C LEU A 107 -6.99 3.17 11.20
N ILE A 108 -6.01 3.97 11.62
CA ILE A 108 -4.89 4.41 10.80
C ILE A 108 -3.61 3.89 11.44
N VAL A 109 -2.85 3.07 10.71
CA VAL A 109 -1.52 2.61 11.13
C VAL A 109 -0.49 3.45 10.40
N THR A 110 0.30 4.22 11.14
CA THR A 110 1.17 5.27 10.58
C THR A 110 2.55 5.25 11.24
N THR A 111 3.43 6.15 10.81
CA THR A 111 4.75 6.37 11.42
C THR A 111 4.95 7.85 11.78
N PRO A 112 5.85 8.19 12.73
CA PRO A 112 6.07 9.57 13.18
C PRO A 112 6.34 10.58 12.05
N GLN A 113 6.96 10.15 10.95
CA GLN A 113 7.29 10.99 9.79
C GLN A 113 6.08 11.70 9.15
N TYR A 114 4.88 11.18 9.40
CA TYR A 114 3.65 11.75 8.86
C TYR A 114 3.01 12.79 9.76
N PHE A 115 3.55 13.03 10.96
CA PHE A 115 3.10 14.08 11.89
C PHE A 115 1.58 14.11 12.10
N LEU A 116 0.96 12.93 12.20
CA LEU A 116 -0.47 12.83 12.50
C LEU A 116 -0.73 13.13 13.99
N PRO A 117 -1.88 13.74 14.34
CA PRO A 117 -2.24 14.00 15.73
C PRO A 117 -2.40 12.70 16.52
N ASP A 118 -2.29 12.79 17.84
CA ASP A 118 -2.66 11.67 18.71
C ASP A 118 -4.18 11.58 18.80
N ARG A 119 -4.74 10.44 18.36
CA ARG A 119 -6.17 10.13 18.42
C ARG A 119 -6.34 8.63 18.67
N HIS A 120 -7.49 8.26 19.22
CA HIS A 120 -7.82 6.86 19.53
C HIS A 120 -7.79 5.92 18.31
N ASN A 121 -8.04 6.43 17.10
CA ASN A 121 -8.03 5.65 15.86
C ASN A 121 -6.70 5.74 15.10
N ILE A 122 -5.63 6.21 15.73
CA ILE A 122 -4.31 6.37 15.09
C ILE A 122 -3.26 5.60 15.90
N LEU A 123 -2.71 4.57 15.29
CA LEU A 123 -1.59 3.78 15.82
C LEU A 123 -0.29 4.22 15.14
N LYS A 124 0.67 4.70 15.93
CA LYS A 124 2.00 5.15 15.45
C LYS A 124 3.04 4.07 15.69
N ASN A 125 3.45 3.38 14.63
CA ASN A 125 4.58 2.47 14.65
C ASN A 125 5.89 3.26 14.53
N SER A 126 6.96 2.77 15.15
CA SER A 126 8.29 3.39 15.02
C SER A 126 8.81 3.35 13.58
N LEU A 127 8.51 2.28 12.83
CA LEU A 127 9.00 2.05 11.47
C LEU A 127 7.88 1.54 10.55
N PRO A 128 8.02 1.72 9.22
CA PRO A 128 7.10 1.16 8.23
C PRO A 128 7.03 -0.36 8.30
N LEU A 129 5.87 -0.93 7.96
CA LEU A 129 5.68 -2.38 7.93
C LEU A 129 6.40 -2.99 6.72
N HIS A 130 6.97 -4.19 6.90
CA HIS A 130 7.57 -4.95 5.80
C HIS A 130 7.44 -6.46 6.05
N GLY A 131 7.48 -7.24 4.97
CA GLY A 131 7.41 -8.70 5.03
C GLY A 131 8.78 -9.39 5.19
N VAL A 132 9.87 -8.64 5.39
CA VAL A 132 11.21 -9.23 5.59
C VAL A 132 11.29 -9.92 6.94
N THR A 133 11.42 -11.24 6.92
CA THR A 133 11.60 -12.11 8.10
C THR A 133 12.99 -12.76 8.08
N ASN A 134 13.47 -13.25 9.23
CA ASN A 134 14.72 -14.00 9.29
C ASN A 134 14.72 -15.20 8.33
N GLU A 135 13.60 -15.94 8.26
CA GLU A 135 13.47 -17.06 7.32
C GLU A 135 13.62 -16.64 5.86
N CYS A 136 13.07 -15.48 5.47
CA CYS A 136 13.25 -14.92 4.13
C CYS A 136 14.72 -14.55 3.88
N LEU A 137 15.39 -13.98 4.87
CA LEU A 137 16.81 -13.61 4.80
C LEU A 137 17.71 -14.84 4.70
N ASP A 138 17.45 -15.89 5.47
CA ASP A 138 18.23 -17.14 5.43
C ASP A 138 18.11 -17.84 4.08
N LYS A 139 16.89 -17.91 3.54
CA LYS A 139 16.64 -18.44 2.18
C LYS A 139 17.37 -17.62 1.12
N ALA A 140 17.34 -16.29 1.22
CA ALA A 140 18.06 -15.43 0.29
C ALA A 140 19.57 -15.59 0.43
N ALA A 141 20.10 -15.68 1.64
CA ALA A 141 21.52 -15.88 1.91
C ALA A 141 22.04 -17.17 1.26
N ALA A 142 21.34 -18.29 1.44
CA ALA A 142 21.70 -19.57 0.82
C ALA A 142 21.78 -19.50 -0.72
N VAL A 143 20.98 -18.66 -1.37
CA VAL A 143 20.99 -18.46 -2.82
C VAL A 143 22.14 -17.56 -3.28
N TRP A 144 22.48 -16.53 -2.49
CA TRP A 144 23.42 -15.49 -2.90
C TRP A 144 24.86 -15.74 -2.43
N GLU A 145 25.06 -16.43 -1.31
CA GLU A 145 26.38 -16.68 -0.74
C GLU A 145 27.35 -17.34 -1.75
N PRO A 146 27.00 -18.44 -2.45
CA PRO A 146 27.91 -19.05 -3.42
C PRO A 146 28.24 -18.11 -4.60
N LYS A 147 27.30 -17.24 -4.98
CA LYS A 147 27.45 -16.30 -6.10
C LYS A 147 28.38 -15.15 -5.74
N LEU A 148 28.45 -14.76 -4.47
CA LEU A 148 29.27 -13.66 -3.99
C LEU A 148 30.58 -14.11 -3.37
N ALA A 149 30.74 -15.40 -3.04
CA ALA A 149 31.90 -15.96 -2.34
C ALA A 149 33.25 -15.67 -3.01
N HIS A 150 33.27 -15.48 -4.33
CA HIS A 150 34.48 -15.19 -5.09
C HIS A 150 34.89 -13.70 -5.07
N LEU A 151 34.04 -12.80 -4.57
CA LEU A 151 34.31 -11.37 -4.53
C LEU A 151 35.15 -11.00 -3.29
N PRO A 152 36.10 -10.06 -3.41
CA PRO A 152 36.88 -9.60 -2.26
C PRO A 152 35.99 -8.83 -1.27
N ARG A 153 36.28 -8.99 0.02
CA ARG A 153 35.60 -8.25 1.10
C ARG A 153 36.27 -6.89 1.33
N PRO A 154 35.53 -5.87 1.84
CA PRO A 154 34.13 -5.92 2.28
C PRO A 154 33.12 -5.88 1.13
N TYR A 155 31.93 -6.45 1.36
CA TYR A 155 30.81 -6.28 0.43
C TYR A 155 30.17 -4.91 0.65
N ILE A 156 30.03 -4.14 -0.42
CA ILE A 156 29.34 -2.85 -0.43
C ILE A 156 28.01 -3.05 -1.14
N ALA A 157 26.91 -2.88 -0.41
CA ALA A 157 25.57 -2.89 -0.97
C ALA A 157 25.11 -1.46 -1.26
N VAL A 158 24.59 -1.22 -2.46
CA VAL A 158 23.98 0.06 -2.83
C VAL A 158 22.48 -0.18 -3.04
N LEU A 159 21.66 0.50 -2.24
CA LEU A 159 20.21 0.48 -2.37
C LEU A 159 19.77 1.62 -3.28
N ILE A 160 19.37 1.28 -4.50
CA ILE A 160 18.90 2.26 -5.50
C ILE A 160 17.37 2.21 -5.49
N GLY A 161 16.74 3.34 -5.16
CA GLY A 161 15.28 3.48 -5.21
C GLY A 161 14.76 3.42 -6.65
N GLY A 162 13.44 3.40 -6.83
CA GLY A 162 12.82 3.50 -8.16
C GLY A 162 12.57 4.96 -8.59
N ASP A 163 11.97 5.12 -9.77
CA ASP A 163 11.56 6.42 -10.29
C ASP A 163 10.68 7.20 -9.29
N SER A 164 10.99 8.47 -9.07
CA SER A 164 10.29 9.36 -8.14
C SER A 164 10.16 10.77 -8.70
N GLY A 165 8.94 11.14 -9.12
CA GLY A 165 8.64 12.49 -9.62
C GLY A 165 9.54 12.88 -10.80
N PRO A 166 10.34 13.96 -10.69
CA PRO A 166 11.27 14.36 -11.76
C PRO A 166 12.52 13.46 -11.84
N PHE A 167 12.76 12.57 -10.89
CA PHE A 167 13.92 11.69 -10.86
C PHE A 167 13.54 10.32 -11.42
N VAL A 168 13.91 10.08 -12.68
CA VAL A 168 13.66 8.83 -13.40
C VAL A 168 14.99 8.27 -13.89
N TYR A 169 15.18 6.96 -13.80
CA TYR A 169 16.42 6.30 -14.22
C TYR A 169 16.43 6.09 -15.74
N THR A 170 16.75 7.16 -16.47
CA THR A 170 16.99 7.10 -17.93
C THR A 170 18.47 7.22 -18.22
N GLY A 171 18.94 6.61 -19.31
CA GLY A 171 20.34 6.73 -19.74
C GLY A 171 20.77 8.17 -20.02
N GLU A 172 19.83 9.06 -20.37
CA GLU A 172 20.05 10.49 -20.57
C GLU A 172 20.36 11.24 -19.26
N LYS A 173 19.76 10.82 -18.14
CA LYS A 173 20.00 11.43 -16.81
C LYS A 173 21.22 10.88 -16.08
N GLY A 174 21.82 9.81 -16.59
CA GLY A 174 23.01 9.18 -16.03
C GLY A 174 24.33 9.66 -16.64
N ARG A 175 24.30 10.63 -17.57
CA ARG A 175 25.47 11.29 -18.17
C ARG A 175 25.72 12.62 -17.48
#